data_AF-A0A2V9G027-F1
#
_entry.id   AF-A0A2V9G027-F1
#
_cell.length_a   1.000
_cell.length_b   1.000
_cell.length_c   1.000
_cell.angle_alpha   90.00
_cell.angle_beta   90.00
_cell.angle_gamma   90.00
#
_symmetry.space_group_name_H-M   'P 1'
#
loop_
_entity.id
_entity.type
_entity.pdbx_description
1 polymer ?
#
loop_
_entity_poly.entity_id
_entity_poly.type
_entity_poly.pdbx_seq_one_letter_code
_entity_poly.pdbx_strand_id
1 'polypeptide(L)'
;MNCVSESVLRAYHDGELDRLERPEIEKHVATCAQCGNRLQEIAAASGRVQGHLLSLDASTSEMNVDPQTALSRFKARHGAEEKHAPFIAALLARRWRPAWVCALAAVFVLCSVALPSGRSLAQRLLATLRIERVQPVRLDLTSLDGNRPLQQMLSQMISDKVVVTVDEKPQHFATAAD
;
A
#
# COMPACT_ATOMS: atom_id res chain seq x y z
N MET A 1 -44.53 33.19 -38.09
CA MET A 1 -43.33 32.48 -38.61
C MET A 1 -42.33 32.44 -37.47
N ASN A 2 -41.90 31.25 -37.06
CA ASN A 2 -41.03 31.09 -35.88
C ASN A 2 -39.59 31.45 -36.27
N CYS A 3 -38.89 32.18 -35.41
CA CYS A 3 -37.48 32.49 -35.65
C CYS A 3 -36.63 31.22 -35.46
N VAL A 4 -35.48 31.20 -36.13
CA VAL A 4 -34.51 30.11 -36.04
C VAL A 4 -33.72 30.24 -34.73
N SER A 5 -33.30 29.11 -34.14
CA SER A 5 -32.51 29.11 -32.92
C SER A 5 -31.11 29.71 -33.14
N GLU A 6 -30.51 30.25 -32.08
CA GLU A 6 -29.16 30.82 -32.14
C GLU A 6 -28.09 29.80 -32.55
N SER A 7 -28.23 28.53 -32.14
CA SER A 7 -27.29 27.47 -32.49
C SER A 7 -27.22 27.25 -34.00
N VAL A 8 -28.36 27.30 -34.70
CA VAL A 8 -28.43 27.15 -36.15
C VAL A 8 -27.88 28.40 -36.86
N LEU A 9 -28.11 29.60 -36.32
CA LEU A 9 -27.50 30.83 -36.84
C LEU A 9 -25.97 30.82 -36.70
N ARG A 10 -25.44 30.27 -35.61
CA ARG A 10 -23.99 30.07 -35.43
C ARG A 10 -23.45 29.02 -36.39
N ALA A 11 -24.11 27.87 -36.51
CA ALA A 11 -23.72 26.84 -37.48
C ALA A 11 -23.75 27.38 -38.92
N TYR A 12 -24.73 28.23 -39.26
CA TYR A 12 -24.76 28.92 -40.55
C TYR A 12 -23.56 29.86 -40.74
N HIS A 13 -23.24 30.68 -39.73
CA HIS A 13 -22.08 31.57 -39.74
C HIS A 13 -20.77 30.81 -39.89
N ASP A 14 -20.62 29.68 -39.18
CA ASP A 14 -19.40 28.86 -39.17
C ASP A 14 -19.29 27.96 -40.41
N GLY A 15 -20.35 27.86 -41.22
CA GLY A 15 -20.40 27.04 -42.44
C GLY A 15 -20.67 25.54 -42.20
N GLU A 16 -21.12 25.20 -41.00
CA GLU A 16 -21.31 23.83 -40.50
C GLU A 16 -22.71 23.25 -40.79
N LEU A 17 -23.58 23.98 -41.50
CA LEU A 17 -24.89 23.45 -41.92
C LEU A 17 -24.78 22.52 -43.13
N ASP A 18 -25.65 21.51 -43.16
CA ASP A 18 -25.74 20.62 -44.32
C ASP A 18 -26.22 21.37 -45.58
N ARG A 19 -25.87 20.83 -46.75
CA ARG A 19 -26.16 21.43 -48.06
C ARG A 19 -27.65 21.61 -48.33
N LEU A 20 -28.51 20.80 -47.71
CA LEU A 20 -29.96 20.88 -47.84
C LEU A 20 -30.57 21.95 -46.93
N GLU A 21 -30.02 22.16 -45.74
CA GLU A 21 -30.56 23.08 -44.73
C GLU A 21 -30.09 24.53 -44.95
N ARG A 22 -28.83 24.70 -45.38
CA ARG A 22 -28.23 26.01 -45.65
C ARG A 22 -29.09 26.95 -46.52
N PRO A 23 -29.65 26.53 -47.67
CA PRO A 23 -30.47 27.42 -48.51
C PRO A 23 -31.80 27.82 -47.85
N GLU A 24 -32.35 27.00 -46.95
CA GLU A 24 -33.57 27.36 -46.22
C GLU A 24 -33.30 28.44 -45.18
N ILE A 25 -32.20 28.30 -44.44
CA ILE A 25 -31.76 29.31 -43.46
C ILE A 25 -31.35 30.61 -44.15
N GLU A 26 -30.67 30.54 -45.29
CA GLU A 26 -30.30 31.72 -46.08
C GLU A 26 -31.54 32.53 -46.51
N LYS A 27 -32.56 31.86 -47.05
CA LYS A 27 -33.85 32.49 -47.39
C LYS A 27 -34.53 33.11 -46.16
N HIS A 28 -34.50 32.41 -45.03
CA HIS A 28 -35.09 32.90 -43.79
C HIS A 28 -34.39 34.16 -43.28
N VAL A 29 -33.05 34.16 -43.22
CA VAL A 29 -32.26 35.31 -42.76
C VAL A 29 -32.42 36.51 -43.71
N ALA A 30 -32.56 36.27 -45.01
CA ALA A 30 -32.82 37.33 -45.99
C ALA A 30 -34.21 37.99 -45.81
N THR A 31 -35.18 37.27 -45.25
CA THR A 31 -36.57 37.75 -45.09
C THR A 31 -36.87 38.24 -43.67
N CYS A 32 -36.19 37.70 -42.66
CA CYS A 32 -36.43 37.98 -41.25
C CYS A 32 -35.38 38.93 -40.67
N ALA A 33 -35.77 40.19 -40.42
CA ALA A 33 -34.88 41.20 -39.86
C ALA A 33 -34.30 40.83 -38.49
N GLN A 34 -35.06 40.14 -37.63
CA GLN A 34 -34.58 39.70 -36.31
C GLN A 34 -33.42 38.71 -36.43
N CYS A 35 -33.56 37.70 -37.30
CA CYS A 35 -32.51 36.72 -37.55
C CYS A 35 -31.30 37.35 -38.26
N GLY A 36 -31.53 38.30 -39.17
CA GLY A 36 -30.47 39.10 -39.80
C GLY A 36 -29.65 39.89 -38.79
N ASN A 37 -30.31 40.63 -37.89
CA ASN A 37 -29.64 41.38 -36.83
C ASN A 37 -28.85 40.45 -35.89
N ARG A 38 -29.44 39.31 -35.50
CA ARG A 38 -28.76 38.35 -34.63
C ARG A 38 -27.53 37.73 -35.30
N LEU A 39 -27.59 37.46 -36.60
CA LEU A 39 -26.45 36.97 -37.36
C LEU A 39 -25.32 38.02 -37.43
N GLN A 40 -25.66 39.30 -37.60
CA GLN A 40 -24.67 40.39 -37.56
C GLN A 40 -24.00 40.52 -36.19
N GLU A 41 -24.74 40.35 -35.09
CA GLU A 41 -24.17 40.34 -33.75
C GLU A 41 -23.18 39.18 -33.55
N ILE A 42 -23.52 37.99 -34.05
CA ILE A 42 -22.62 36.82 -34.04
C ILE A 42 -21.36 37.11 -34.85
N ALA A 43 -21.50 37.64 -36.08
CA ALA A 43 -20.38 37.97 -36.95
C ALA A 43 -19.48 39.07 -36.37
N ALA A 44 -20.06 40.08 -35.71
CA ALA A 44 -19.29 41.11 -35.03
C ALA A 44 -18.53 40.55 -33.82
N ALA A 45 -19.14 39.63 -33.07
CA ALA A 45 -18.48 38.97 -31.94
C ALA A 45 -17.32 38.07 -32.39
N SER A 46 -17.52 37.25 -33.43
CA SER A 46 -16.47 36.40 -34.00
C SER A 46 -15.32 37.24 -34.55
N GLY A 47 -15.61 38.33 -35.26
CA GLY A 47 -14.61 39.26 -35.77
C GLY A 47 -13.76 39.93 -34.68
N ARG A 48 -14.37 40.33 -33.55
CA ARG A 48 -13.62 40.86 -32.40
C ARG A 48 -12.66 39.82 -31.82
N VAL A 49 -13.14 38.60 -31.60
CA VAL A 49 -12.31 37.50 -31.07
C VAL A 49 -11.17 37.17 -32.03
N GLN A 50 -11.45 37.08 -33.33
CA GLN A 50 -10.44 36.84 -34.35
C GLN A 50 -9.38 37.96 -34.35
N GLY A 51 -9.79 39.22 -34.25
CA GLY A 51 -8.86 40.35 -34.15
C GLY A 51 -7.95 40.26 -32.92
N HIS A 52 -8.49 39.87 -31.76
CA HIS A 52 -7.68 39.63 -30.57
C HIS A 52 -6.71 38.46 -30.75
N LEU A 53 -7.16 37.34 -31.32
CA LEU A 53 -6.28 36.17 -31.57
C LEU A 53 -5.15 36.52 -32.54
N LEU A 54 -5.44 37.25 -33.62
CA LEU A 54 -4.41 37.70 -34.57
C LEU A 54 -3.40 38.65 -33.93
N SER A 55 -3.82 39.50 -32.99
CA SER A 55 -2.89 40.36 -32.24
C SER A 55 -1.93 39.57 -31.34
N LEU A 56 -2.40 38.45 -30.78
CA LEU A 56 -1.57 37.53 -30.00
C LEU A 56 -0.60 36.76 -30.92
N ASP A 57 -1.08 36.33 -32.09
CA ASP A 57 -0.27 35.58 -33.06
C ASP A 57 0.86 36.43 -33.66
N ALA A 58 0.58 37.69 -33.98
CA ALA A 58 1.61 38.64 -34.43
C ALA A 58 2.72 38.82 -33.39
N SER A 59 2.35 38.84 -32.11
CA SER A 59 3.32 38.94 -31.00
C SER A 59 4.16 37.67 -30.84
N THR A 60 3.63 36.50 -31.22
CA THR A 60 4.38 35.23 -31.19
C THR A 60 5.22 35.01 -32.44
N SER A 61 4.84 35.54 -33.60
CA SER A 61 5.61 35.36 -34.85
C SER A 61 6.99 36.02 -34.81
N GLU A 62 7.19 37.07 -34.01
CA GLU A 62 8.51 37.70 -33.81
C GLU A 62 9.37 36.94 -32.79
N MET A 63 8.74 36.12 -31.95
CA MET A 63 9.39 35.29 -30.96
C MET A 63 9.56 33.88 -31.54
N ASN A 64 10.68 33.67 -32.24
CA ASN A 64 11.14 32.33 -32.65
C ASN A 64 11.52 31.50 -31.40
N VAL A 65 10.50 31.09 -30.65
CA VAL A 65 10.63 30.20 -29.51
C VAL A 65 10.55 28.79 -30.06
N ASP A 66 11.68 28.09 -30.02
CA ASP A 66 11.74 26.68 -30.36
C ASP A 66 10.70 25.89 -29.52
N PRO A 67 9.74 25.18 -30.17
CA PRO A 67 8.71 24.41 -29.48
C PRO A 67 9.28 23.38 -28.49
N GLN A 68 10.47 22.81 -28.77
CA GLN A 68 11.12 21.87 -27.87
C GLN A 68 11.60 22.55 -26.58
N THR A 69 12.13 23.77 -26.70
CA THR A 69 12.49 24.61 -25.56
C THR A 69 11.28 25.00 -24.72
N ALA A 70 10.14 25.33 -25.35
CA ALA A 70 8.90 25.60 -24.62
C ALA A 70 8.36 24.36 -23.88
N LEU A 71 8.36 23.20 -24.54
CA LEU A 71 7.90 21.94 -23.97
C LEU A 71 8.79 21.47 -22.82
N SER A 72 10.12 21.57 -22.95
CA SER A 72 11.06 21.21 -21.89
C SER A 72 10.88 22.10 -20.66
N ARG A 73 10.66 23.40 -20.83
CA ARG A 73 10.30 24.32 -19.73
C ARG A 73 8.99 23.93 -19.05
N PHE A 74 7.96 23.57 -19.81
CA PHE A 74 6.68 23.11 -19.28
C PHE A 74 6.84 21.81 -18.47
N LYS A 75 7.53 20.81 -19.02
CA LYS A 75 7.82 19.55 -18.34
C LYS A 75 8.70 19.73 -17.10
N ALA A 76 9.62 20.68 -17.11
CA ALA A 76 10.42 20.98 -15.92
C ALA A 76 9.57 21.56 -14.77
N ARG A 77 8.54 22.36 -15.10
CA ARG A 77 7.63 22.95 -14.11
C ARG A 77 6.56 21.97 -13.61
N HIS A 78 6.01 21.12 -14.48
CA HIS A 78 4.89 20.23 -14.13
C HIS A 78 5.26 18.74 -14.01
N GLY A 79 6.33 18.29 -14.66
CA GLY A 79 6.81 16.90 -14.60
C GLY A 79 7.62 16.57 -13.34
N ALA A 80 7.85 17.54 -12.46
CA ALA A 80 8.42 17.29 -11.14
C ALA A 80 7.38 16.79 -10.13
N GLU A 81 6.08 16.99 -10.39
CA GLU A 81 4.99 16.60 -9.48
C GLU A 81 4.71 15.08 -9.49
N GLU A 82 5.08 14.38 -10.56
CA GLU A 82 4.88 12.92 -10.67
C GLU A 82 6.19 12.12 -10.81
N LYS A 83 7.26 12.56 -10.15
CA LYS A 83 8.34 11.61 -9.85
C LYS A 83 7.93 10.82 -8.62
N HIS A 84 7.04 9.84 -8.82
CA HIS A 84 7.05 8.66 -7.95
C HIS A 84 8.50 8.18 -7.92
N ALA A 85 9.19 8.44 -6.81
CA ALA A 85 10.51 7.88 -6.59
C ALA A 85 10.39 6.39 -6.90
N PRO A 86 11.28 5.82 -7.73
CA PRO A 86 11.18 4.40 -8.06
C PRO A 86 11.13 3.67 -6.72
N PHE A 87 10.12 2.80 -6.55
CA PHE A 87 9.85 2.10 -5.30
C PHE A 87 11.13 1.53 -4.66
N ILE A 88 12.07 1.09 -5.50
CA ILE A 88 13.40 0.61 -5.13
C ILE A 88 14.25 1.68 -4.41
N ALA A 89 14.28 2.93 -4.88
CA ALA A 89 15.01 4.02 -4.24
C ALA A 89 14.39 4.44 -2.90
N ALA A 90 13.07 4.32 -2.76
CA ALA A 90 12.38 4.53 -1.48
C ALA A 90 12.68 3.39 -0.49
N LEU A 91 12.79 2.14 -0.98
CA LEU A 91 13.16 0.96 -0.16
C LEU A 91 14.63 1.01 0.30
N LEU A 92 15.52 1.57 -0.54
CA LEU A 92 16.94 1.76 -0.24
C LEU A 92 17.25 3.08 0.48
N ALA A 93 16.23 3.86 0.84
CA ALA A 93 16.41 5.12 1.54
C ALA A 93 17.08 4.89 2.89
N ARG A 94 18.04 5.77 3.26
CA ARG A 94 18.87 5.70 4.47
C ARG A 94 18.07 5.52 5.77
N ARG A 95 16.80 5.95 5.78
CA ARG A 95 15.85 5.81 6.90
C ARG A 95 15.48 4.36 7.22
N TRP A 96 15.59 3.44 6.25
CA TRP A 96 15.22 2.03 6.42
C TRP A 96 16.41 1.13 6.79
N ARG A 97 17.62 1.69 6.95
CA ARG A 97 18.83 0.97 7.38
C ARG A 97 18.63 0.02 8.57
N PRO A 98 17.95 0.40 9.68
CA PRO A 98 17.75 -0.55 10.78
C PRO A 98 16.83 -1.72 10.40
N ALA A 99 15.83 -1.50 9.53
CA ALA A 99 14.95 -2.55 9.04
C ALA A 99 15.69 -3.54 8.14
N TRP A 100 16.61 -3.06 7.30
CA TRP A 100 17.49 -3.91 6.49
C TRP A 100 18.44 -4.75 7.33
N VAL A 101 18.99 -4.19 8.43
CA VAL A 101 19.81 -4.96 9.38
C VAL A 101 18.99 -6.06 10.03
N CYS A 102 17.76 -5.76 10.47
CA CYS A 102 16.86 -6.76 11.05
C CYS A 102 16.47 -7.84 10.05
N ALA A 103 16.17 -7.46 8.80
CA ALA A 103 15.84 -8.40 7.73
C ALA A 103 17.01 -9.34 7.41
N LEU A 104 18.23 -8.80 7.33
CA LEU A 104 19.43 -9.58 7.08
C LEU A 104 19.76 -10.52 8.25
N ALA A 105 19.58 -10.05 9.50
CA ALA A 105 19.71 -10.90 10.68
C ALA A 105 18.66 -12.02 10.69
N ALA A 106 17.40 -11.72 10.36
CA ALA A 106 16.33 -12.72 10.28
C ALA A 106 16.63 -13.79 9.21
N VAL A 107 17.09 -13.40 8.02
CA VAL A 107 17.52 -14.33 6.97
C VAL A 107 18.70 -15.18 7.44
N PHE A 108 19.69 -14.59 8.11
CA PHE A 108 20.83 -15.33 8.64
C PHE A 108 20.40 -16.38 9.68
N VAL A 109 19.49 -16.02 10.60
CA VAL A 109 18.91 -16.96 11.57
C VAL A 109 18.12 -18.06 10.86
N LEU A 110 17.29 -17.71 9.87
CA LEU A 110 16.49 -18.68 9.10
C LEU A 110 17.40 -19.68 8.36
N CYS A 111 18.44 -19.18 7.68
CA CYS A 111 19.46 -20.00 7.05
C CYS A 111 20.19 -20.90 8.06
N SER A 112 20.54 -20.38 9.24
CA SER A 112 21.22 -21.16 10.27
C SER A 112 20.36 -22.34 10.77
N VAL A 113 19.04 -22.22 10.78
CA VAL A 113 18.12 -23.31 11.20
C VAL A 113 17.78 -24.26 10.04
N ALA A 114 17.74 -23.73 8.80
CA ALA A 114 17.42 -24.49 7.60
C ALA A 114 18.59 -25.34 7.10
N LEU A 115 19.83 -24.85 7.21
CA LEU A 115 21.01 -25.60 6.79
C LEU A 115 21.41 -26.64 7.86
N PRO A 116 21.78 -27.87 7.45
CA PRO A 116 22.06 -28.99 8.36
C PRO A 116 23.19 -28.71 9.35
N SER A 117 24.11 -27.80 9.00
CA SER A 117 25.26 -27.42 9.83
C SER A 117 24.87 -26.70 11.13
N GLY A 118 23.80 -25.89 11.15
CA GLY A 118 23.40 -25.14 12.35
C GLY A 118 22.50 -25.90 13.33
N ARG A 119 21.82 -26.97 12.87
CA ARG A 119 21.02 -27.84 13.75
C ARG A 119 21.86 -28.60 14.77
N SER A 120 23.13 -28.86 14.47
CA SER A 120 24.07 -29.54 15.38
C SER A 120 24.35 -28.74 16.66
N LEU A 121 24.38 -27.41 16.58
CA LEU A 121 24.58 -26.53 17.73
C LEU A 121 23.32 -26.42 18.59
N ALA A 122 22.13 -26.33 17.98
CA ALA A 122 20.87 -26.32 18.70
C ALA A 122 20.64 -27.63 19.46
N GLN A 123 20.99 -28.77 18.86
CA GLN A 123 20.90 -30.08 19.53
C GLN A 123 21.87 -30.18 20.71
N ARG A 124 23.08 -29.63 20.61
CA ARG A 124 24.05 -29.60 21.72
C ARG A 124 23.57 -28.74 22.89
N LEU A 125 22.96 -27.59 22.63
CA LEU A 125 22.40 -26.73 23.69
C LEU A 125 21.15 -27.32 24.34
N LEU A 126 20.28 -27.96 23.56
CA LEU A 126 19.10 -28.64 24.10
C LEU A 126 19.47 -29.91 24.88
N ALA A 127 20.57 -30.57 24.54
CA ALA A 127 21.10 -31.70 25.30
C ALA A 127 21.60 -31.27 26.68
N THR A 128 22.25 -30.11 26.80
CA THR A 128 22.69 -29.57 28.11
C THR A 128 21.56 -29.11 29.00
N LEU A 129 20.40 -28.76 28.43
CA LEU A 129 19.20 -28.40 29.19
C LEU A 129 18.32 -29.60 29.53
N ARG A 130 18.67 -30.81 29.08
CA ARG A 130 17.95 -32.02 29.42
C ARG A 130 18.34 -32.44 30.84
N ILE A 131 17.54 -32.00 31.81
CA ILE A 131 17.60 -32.44 33.21
C ILE A 131 17.76 -33.97 33.24
N GLU A 132 18.94 -34.40 33.65
CA GLU A 132 19.29 -35.79 33.80
C GLU A 132 18.53 -36.31 35.04
N ARG A 133 17.48 -37.10 34.76
CA ARG A 133 16.65 -37.90 35.66
C ARG A 133 16.75 -37.59 37.16
N VAL A 134 15.64 -37.12 37.74
CA VAL A 134 15.42 -37.10 39.19
C VAL A 134 15.55 -38.53 39.73
N GLN A 135 16.64 -38.82 40.46
CA GLN A 135 16.75 -40.06 41.23
C GLN A 135 15.94 -39.91 42.51
N PRO A 136 14.89 -40.73 42.72
CA PRO A 136 14.15 -40.72 43.97
C PRO A 136 15.03 -41.34 45.08
N VAL A 137 15.52 -40.50 45.98
CA VAL A 137 16.13 -40.97 47.24
C VAL A 137 15.00 -41.52 48.10
N ARG A 138 15.00 -42.84 48.36
CA ARG A 138 14.09 -43.48 49.30
C ARG A 138 14.44 -42.97 50.70
N LEU A 139 13.55 -42.16 51.27
CA LEU A 139 13.64 -41.74 52.67
C LEU A 139 12.99 -42.84 53.53
N ASP A 140 13.79 -43.63 54.23
CA ASP A 140 13.29 -44.62 55.19
C ASP A 140 12.87 -43.92 56.49
N LEU A 141 11.56 -43.66 56.60
CA LEU A 141 10.92 -43.02 57.77
C LEU A 141 10.76 -43.99 58.96
N THR A 142 11.21 -45.24 58.81
CA THR A 142 11.16 -46.29 59.84
C THR A 142 11.99 -45.93 61.09
N SER A 143 12.91 -44.96 60.97
CA SER A 143 13.69 -44.44 62.11
C SER A 143 12.93 -43.44 63.00
N LEU A 144 11.73 -42.98 62.60
CA LEU A 144 10.91 -42.02 63.36
C LEU A 144 9.81 -42.67 64.22
N ASP A 145 9.75 -44.00 64.28
CA ASP A 145 8.64 -44.76 64.89
C ASP A 145 8.52 -44.58 66.43
N GLY A 146 9.56 -44.06 67.08
CA GLY A 146 9.58 -43.82 68.52
C GLY A 146 8.92 -42.50 68.97
N ASN A 147 8.60 -41.56 68.05
CA ASN A 147 8.19 -40.21 68.43
C ASN A 147 6.96 -39.73 67.64
N ARG A 148 5.78 -40.16 68.08
CA ARG A 148 4.45 -39.81 67.54
C ARG A 148 4.20 -38.30 67.28
N PRO A 149 4.64 -37.36 68.14
CA PRO A 149 4.38 -35.94 67.87
C PRO A 149 5.14 -35.42 66.64
N LEU A 150 6.35 -35.92 66.37
CA LEU A 150 7.13 -35.52 65.20
C LEU A 150 6.51 -36.04 63.89
N GLN A 151 5.98 -37.26 63.90
CA GLN A 151 5.25 -37.80 62.74
C GLN A 151 4.01 -36.97 62.41
N GLN A 152 3.24 -36.57 63.42
CA GLN A 152 2.06 -35.72 63.22
C GLN A 152 2.45 -34.35 62.67
N MET A 153 3.51 -33.73 63.21
CA MET A 153 3.98 -32.43 62.75
C MET A 153 4.54 -32.47 61.31
N LEU A 154 5.28 -33.52 60.94
CA LEU A 154 5.74 -33.73 59.56
C LEU A 154 4.58 -34.01 58.61
N SER A 155 3.60 -34.84 59.01
CA SER A 155 2.42 -35.12 58.19
C SER A 155 1.59 -33.86 57.94
N GLN A 156 1.43 -32.98 58.94
CA GLN A 156 0.77 -31.69 58.78
C GLN A 156 1.55 -30.76 57.86
N MET A 157 2.88 -30.68 58.00
CA MET A 157 3.71 -29.81 57.17
C MET A 157 3.75 -30.25 55.70
N ILE A 158 3.69 -31.55 55.43
CA ILE A 158 3.62 -32.11 54.06
C ILE A 158 2.21 -31.95 53.50
N SER A 159 1.16 -32.17 54.30
CA SER A 159 -0.24 -32.07 53.86
C SER A 159 -0.65 -30.64 53.47
N ASP A 160 -0.05 -29.61 54.07
CA ASP A 160 -0.44 -28.21 53.81
C ASP A 160 0.12 -27.65 52.49
N LYS A 161 1.02 -28.39 51.82
CA LYS A 161 1.74 -27.92 50.61
C LYS A 161 1.79 -28.92 49.45
N VAL A 162 0.96 -29.96 49.46
CA VAL A 162 0.87 -30.90 48.33
C VAL A 162 -0.45 -30.71 47.58
N VAL A 163 -0.39 -29.95 46.48
CA VAL A 163 -1.41 -30.00 45.43
C VAL A 163 -1.10 -31.22 44.58
N VAL A 164 -1.78 -32.35 44.86
CA VAL A 164 -1.74 -33.54 44.01
C VAL A 164 -2.50 -33.22 42.72
N THR A 165 -1.81 -32.76 41.69
CA THR A 165 -2.33 -32.78 40.33
C THR A 165 -1.89 -34.06 39.64
N VAL A 166 -2.89 -34.83 39.20
CA VAL A 166 -2.86 -35.88 38.18
C VAL A 166 -2.72 -37.32 38.67
N ASP A 167 -3.84 -38.02 38.48
CA ASP A 167 -3.99 -39.48 38.43
C ASP A 167 -3.39 -39.96 37.09
N GLU A 168 -2.13 -40.40 37.11
CA GLU A 168 -1.48 -41.01 35.95
C GLU A 168 -1.60 -42.54 36.04
N LYS A 169 -2.29 -43.09 35.04
CA LYS A 169 -2.60 -44.50 34.84
C LYS A 169 -1.33 -45.37 34.99
N PRO A 170 -1.39 -46.54 35.67
CA PRO A 170 -0.22 -47.34 35.96
C PRO A 170 0.48 -47.81 34.67
N GLN A 171 1.71 -47.34 34.46
CA GLN A 171 2.59 -47.87 33.42
C GLN A 171 3.25 -49.15 33.94
N HIS A 172 2.92 -50.27 33.30
CA HIS A 172 3.61 -51.54 33.48
C HIS A 172 5.08 -51.41 33.10
N PHE A 173 5.98 -51.66 34.05
CA PHE A 173 7.39 -51.89 33.77
C PHE A 173 7.53 -53.26 33.13
N ALA A 174 7.99 -53.30 31.87
CA ALA A 174 8.47 -54.53 31.27
C ALA A 174 9.83 -54.85 31.90
N THR A 175 9.86 -55.88 32.73
CA THR A 175 11.09 -56.56 33.15
C THR A 175 11.74 -57.16 31.91
N ALA A 176 12.96 -56.74 31.60
CA ALA A 176 13.90 -57.56 30.84
C ALA A 176 15.07 -57.87 31.78
N ALA A 177 15.04 -59.11 32.29
CA ALA A 177 16.19 -59.78 32.85
C ALA A 177 17.14 -60.18 31.71
N ASP A 178 18.44 -60.14 32.03
CA ASP A 178 19.61 -60.83 31.44
C ASP A 178 19.54 -61.37 30.00
#